data_AF-Q2CID6-F1
#
_entry.id   AF-Q2CID6-F1
#
_cell.length_a   1.000
_cell.length_b   1.000
_cell.length_c   1.000
_cell.angle_alpha   90.00
_cell.angle_beta   90.00
_cell.angle_gamma   90.00
#
_symmetry.space_group_name_H-M   'P 1'
#
loop_
_entity.id
_entity.type
_entity.pdbx_description
1 polymer ?
#
loop_
_entity_poly.entity_id
_entity_poly.type
_entity_poly.pdbx_seq_one_letter_code
_entity_poly.pdbx_strand_id
1 'polypeptide(L)'
;MGELLATAWFLPFVLPICFYVAWTDLARMKITNVAVGALLVVFAVVGAMVLPLPDYLWRWAHFALVLVVALALYAGGLFGGGDAKFLAAAAPYVALADLSSMLILLSGFMLAAYAAHRLARASALRRLAPGWESWTSGRRFPMGLPFGGALATYLVVTSFA
;
A
#
# COMPACT_ATOMS: atom_id res chain seq x y z
N MET A 1 -3.86 22.97 -10.31
CA MET A 1 -2.43 23.22 -10.07
C MET A 1 -1.96 22.83 -8.65
N GLY A 2 -2.81 22.91 -7.60
CA GLY A 2 -2.39 22.63 -6.21
C GLY A 2 -2.21 21.15 -5.84
N GLU A 3 -3.08 20.24 -6.30
CA GLU A 3 -3.02 18.81 -5.95
C GLU A 3 -1.83 18.06 -6.60
N LEU A 4 -1.46 18.43 -7.84
CA LEU A 4 -0.41 17.76 -8.62
C LEU A 4 0.98 17.91 -8.00
N LEU A 5 1.26 19.09 -7.43
CA LEU A 5 2.49 19.33 -6.69
C LEU A 5 2.47 18.64 -5.32
N ALA A 6 1.29 18.53 -4.69
CA ALA A 6 1.14 17.92 -3.37
C ALA A 6 1.52 16.43 -3.36
N THR A 7 1.14 15.65 -4.38
CA THR A 7 1.49 14.22 -4.43
C THR A 7 2.99 13.96 -4.60
N ALA A 8 3.68 14.84 -5.32
CA ALA A 8 5.12 14.74 -5.53
C ALA A 8 5.92 14.83 -4.22
N TRP A 9 5.43 15.60 -3.23
CA TRP A 9 6.05 15.72 -1.92
C TRP A 9 5.96 14.45 -1.07
N PHE A 10 4.97 13.59 -1.29
CA PHE A 10 4.88 12.31 -0.60
C PHE A 10 5.83 11.26 -1.18
N LEU A 11 6.11 11.29 -2.49
CA LEU A 11 6.92 10.29 -3.20
C LEU A 11 8.26 9.93 -2.54
N PRO A 12 9.15 10.88 -2.17
CA PRO A 12 10.46 10.52 -1.62
C PRO A 12 10.38 9.75 -0.30
N PHE A 13 9.26 9.87 0.43
CA PHE A 13 9.04 9.19 1.71
C PHE A 13 8.22 7.90 1.55
N VAL A 14 7.17 7.94 0.73
CA VAL A 14 6.25 6.80 0.56
C VAL A 14 6.86 5.71 -0.30
N LEU A 15 7.63 6.03 -1.35
CA LEU A 15 8.24 5.03 -2.22
C LEU A 15 9.17 4.05 -1.46
N PRO A 16 10.11 4.50 -0.61
CA PRO A 16 10.91 3.60 0.22
C PRO A 16 10.06 2.74 1.17
N ILE A 17 8.97 3.29 1.73
CA ILE A 17 8.09 2.56 2.63
C ILE A 17 7.32 1.48 1.87
N CYS A 18 6.77 1.78 0.69
CA CYS A 18 6.10 0.80 -0.17
C CYS A 18 7.04 -0.33 -0.58
N PHE A 19 8.28 0.01 -0.95
CA PHE A 19 9.30 -0.99 -1.27
C PHE A 19 9.64 -1.85 -0.06
N TYR A 20 9.83 -1.24 1.11
CA TYR A 20 10.06 -1.96 2.36
C TYR A 20 8.89 -2.89 2.68
N VAL A 21 7.64 -2.43 2.58
CA VAL A 21 6.45 -3.27 2.79
C VAL A 21 6.44 -4.46 1.83
N ALA A 22 6.63 -4.23 0.53
CA ALA A 22 6.69 -5.30 -0.46
C ALA A 22 7.78 -6.32 -0.14
N TRP A 23 9.00 -5.86 0.17
CA TRP A 23 10.11 -6.73 0.57
C TRP A 23 9.78 -7.52 1.82
N THR A 24 9.38 -6.85 2.90
CA THR A 24 9.15 -7.48 4.20
C THR A 24 8.05 -8.52 4.14
N ASP A 25 7.02 -8.26 3.34
CA ASP A 25 5.93 -9.19 3.14
C ASP A 25 6.33 -10.38 2.25
N LEU A 26 7.12 -10.15 1.20
CA LEU A 26 7.71 -11.23 0.40
C LEU A 26 8.66 -12.12 1.21
N ALA A 27 9.50 -11.51 2.05
CA ALA A 27 10.54 -12.22 2.80
C ALA A 27 10.02 -12.91 4.06
N ARG A 28 9.08 -12.28 4.77
CA ARG A 28 8.65 -12.68 6.12
C ARG A 28 7.13 -12.78 6.29
N MET A 29 6.36 -12.62 5.20
CA MET A 29 4.88 -12.65 5.21
C MET A 29 4.27 -11.70 6.27
N LYS A 30 4.92 -10.55 6.45
CA LYS A 30 4.61 -9.58 7.50
C LYS A 30 4.71 -8.16 6.97
N ILE A 31 3.58 -7.46 6.96
CA ILE A 31 3.53 -6.01 6.93
C ILE A 31 3.75 -5.48 8.35
N THR A 32 4.84 -4.75 8.57
CA THR A 32 5.24 -4.30 9.91
C THR A 32 4.43 -3.09 10.38
N ASN A 33 4.12 -3.03 11.68
CA ASN A 33 3.48 -1.85 12.28
C ASN A 33 4.34 -0.58 12.11
N VAL A 34 5.67 -0.73 12.06
CA VAL A 34 6.59 0.39 11.83
C VAL A 34 6.36 1.02 10.46
N ALA A 35 6.21 0.20 9.41
CA ALA A 35 5.94 0.71 8.07
C ALA A 35 4.56 1.38 7.97
N VAL A 36 3.53 0.79 8.59
CA VAL A 36 2.19 1.40 8.67
C VAL A 36 2.24 2.73 9.43
N GLY A 37 2.90 2.77 10.58
CA GLY A 37 3.08 3.98 11.36
C GLY A 37 3.85 5.05 10.59
N ALA A 38 4.88 4.66 9.83
CA ALA A 38 5.62 5.57 8.97
C ALA A 38 4.73 6.20 7.89
N LEU A 39 3.84 5.42 7.25
CA LEU A 39 2.85 6.00 6.33
C LEU A 39 1.95 7.03 7.02
N LEU A 40 1.47 6.76 8.23
CA LEU A 40 0.63 7.73 8.94
C LEU A 40 1.39 9.00 9.33
N VAL A 41 2.63 8.85 9.80
CA VAL A 41 3.49 9.99 10.18
C VAL A 41 3.82 10.84 8.96
N VAL A 42 4.18 10.21 7.83
CA VAL A 42 4.44 10.91 6.57
C VAL A 42 3.19 11.68 6.13
N PHE A 43 2.00 11.06 6.20
CA PHE A 43 0.77 11.75 5.84
C PHE A 43 0.49 12.93 6.78
N ALA A 44 0.66 12.75 8.09
CA ALA A 44 0.45 13.79 9.08
C ALA A 44 1.34 15.01 8.85
N VAL A 45 2.62 14.77 8.63
CA VAL A 45 3.61 15.85 8.50
C VAL A 45 3.54 16.48 7.11
N VAL A 46 3.66 15.68 6.06
CA VAL A 46 3.68 16.20 4.69
C VAL A 46 2.31 16.73 4.29
N GLY A 47 1.24 16.01 4.60
CA GLY A 47 -0.13 16.44 4.30
C GLY A 47 -0.49 17.77 4.92
N ALA A 48 -0.10 18.01 6.18
CA ALA A 48 -0.32 19.30 6.85
C ALA A 48 0.44 20.47 6.18
N MET A 49 1.55 20.19 5.48
CA MET A 49 2.34 21.21 4.78
C MET A 49 1.83 21.49 3.36
N VAL A 50 1.29 20.48 2.67
CA VAL A 50 1.03 20.55 1.23
C VAL A 50 -0.45 20.60 0.84
N LEU A 51 -1.36 20.16 1.72
CA LEU A 51 -2.78 20.11 1.43
C LEU A 51 -3.53 21.28 2.08
N PRO A 52 -4.60 21.80 1.43
CA PRO A 52 -5.55 22.66 2.10
C PRO A 52 -6.12 21.99 3.35
N LEU A 53 -6.30 22.76 4.43
CA LEU A 53 -6.75 22.22 5.72
C LEU A 53 -8.05 21.39 5.63
N PRO A 54 -9.08 21.78 4.85
CA PRO A 54 -10.29 20.95 4.70
C PRO A 54 -9.99 19.56 4.10
N ASP A 55 -9.18 19.50 3.05
CA ASP A 55 -8.84 18.25 2.36
C ASP A 55 -7.96 17.36 3.25
N TYR A 56 -7.01 17.96 3.97
CA TYR A 56 -6.17 17.27 4.93
C TYR A 56 -7.01 16.58 6.02
N LEU A 57 -7.98 17.28 6.61
CA LEU A 57 -8.87 16.71 7.63
C LEU A 57 -9.79 15.63 7.05
N TRP A 58 -10.31 15.82 5.83
CA TRP A 58 -11.17 14.83 5.20
C TRP A 58 -10.43 13.52 4.87
N ARG A 59 -9.15 13.60 4.50
CA ARG A 59 -8.31 12.42 4.28
C ARG A 59 -8.08 11.61 5.56
N TRP A 60 -8.08 12.23 6.74
CA TRP A 60 -8.11 11.49 8.02
C TRP A 60 -9.45 10.78 8.27
N ALA A 61 -10.57 11.34 7.80
CA ALA A 61 -11.85 10.63 7.82
C ALA A 61 -11.83 9.39 6.90
N HIS A 62 -11.12 9.45 5.76
CA HIS A 62 -10.89 8.27 4.92
C HIS A 62 -10.10 7.19 5.66
N PHE A 63 -9.03 7.55 6.38
CA PHE A 63 -8.32 6.61 7.25
C PHE A 63 -9.27 5.93 8.25
N ALA A 64 -10.08 6.71 8.96
CA ALA A 64 -11.00 6.15 9.96
C ALA A 64 -12.04 5.22 9.32
N LEU A 65 -12.64 5.61 8.20
CA LEU A 65 -13.61 4.80 7.47
C LEU A 65 -12.99 3.49 6.98
N VAL A 66 -11.85 3.57 6.29
CA VAL A 66 -11.17 2.40 5.75
C VAL A 66 -10.67 1.50 6.88
N LEU A 67 -10.23 2.06 8.01
CA LEU A 67 -9.86 1.27 9.19
C LEU A 67 -11.03 0.45 9.72
N VAL A 68 -12.23 1.04 9.84
CA VAL A 68 -13.43 0.32 10.29
C VAL A 68 -13.78 -0.81 9.33
N VAL A 69 -13.79 -0.53 8.01
CA VAL A 69 -14.09 -1.54 6.99
C VAL A 69 -13.04 -2.65 7.00
N ALA A 70 -11.75 -2.31 7.02
CA ALA A 70 -10.66 -3.26 7.00
C ALA A 70 -10.61 -4.10 8.28
N LEU A 71 -10.95 -3.52 9.43
CA LEU A 71 -11.07 -4.24 10.70
C LEU A 71 -12.24 -5.24 10.67
N ALA A 72 -13.38 -4.86 10.07
CA ALA A 72 -14.50 -5.78 9.88
C ALA A 72 -14.11 -6.96 8.97
N LEU A 73 -13.38 -6.70 7.88
CA LEU A 73 -12.86 -7.74 6.99
C LEU A 73 -11.83 -8.64 7.68
N TYR A 74 -10.97 -8.07 8.54
CA TYR A 74 -10.05 -8.83 9.39
C TYR A 74 -10.80 -9.73 10.38
N ALA A 75 -11.82 -9.19 11.06
CA ALA A 75 -12.66 -9.95 11.99
C ALA A 75 -13.43 -11.09 11.29
N GLY A 76 -13.82 -10.89 10.03
CA GLY A 76 -14.41 -11.92 9.17
C GLY A 76 -13.41 -12.94 8.59
N GLY A 77 -12.11 -12.76 8.83
CA GLY A 77 -11.06 -13.66 8.33
C GLY A 77 -10.71 -13.49 6.84
N LEU A 78 -11.17 -12.42 6.19
CA LEU A 78 -10.87 -12.14 4.77
C LEU A 78 -9.49 -11.52 4.59
N PHE A 79 -9.05 -10.69 5.53
CA PHE A 79 -7.74 -10.02 5.49
C PHE A 79 -6.84 -10.43 6.65
N GLY A 80 -5.52 -10.33 6.45
CA GLY A 80 -4.57 -10.36 7.54
C GLY A 80 -4.60 -9.05 8.35
N GLY A 81 -4.16 -9.10 9.61
CA GLY A 81 -4.10 -7.90 10.46
C GLY A 81 -3.12 -6.84 9.95
N GLY A 82 -2.07 -7.24 9.22
CA GLY A 82 -1.15 -6.32 8.55
C GLY A 82 -1.79 -5.62 7.34
N ASP A 83 -2.50 -6.39 6.52
CA ASP A 83 -3.21 -5.92 5.32
C ASP A 83 -4.23 -4.85 5.68
N ALA A 84 -5.04 -5.11 6.72
CA ALA A 84 -6.07 -4.19 7.17
C ALA A 84 -5.48 -2.84 7.60
N LYS A 85 -4.38 -2.88 8.37
CA LYS A 85 -3.69 -1.68 8.84
C LYS A 85 -3.05 -0.90 7.70
N PHE A 86 -2.44 -1.59 6.73
CA PHE A 86 -1.84 -0.94 5.58
C PHE A 86 -2.89 -0.22 4.73
N LEU A 87 -4.01 -0.89 4.41
CA LEU A 87 -5.08 -0.29 3.62
C LEU A 87 -5.64 0.97 4.29
N ALA A 88 -5.85 0.92 5.60
CA ALA A 88 -6.26 2.10 6.36
C ALA A 88 -5.23 3.23 6.22
N ALA A 89 -3.94 2.94 6.46
CA ALA A 89 -2.88 3.94 6.40
C ALA A 89 -2.60 4.46 4.98
N ALA A 90 -2.91 3.70 3.95
CA ALA A 90 -2.82 4.12 2.55
C ALA A 90 -3.99 5.02 2.13
N ALA A 91 -5.16 4.92 2.79
CA ALA A 91 -6.37 5.63 2.38
C ALA A 91 -6.22 7.17 2.28
N PRO A 92 -5.57 7.86 3.23
CA PRO A 92 -5.39 9.32 3.16
C PRO A 92 -4.62 9.80 1.92
N TYR A 93 -3.80 8.94 1.33
CA TYR A 93 -3.01 9.31 0.16
C TYR A 93 -3.84 9.38 -1.11
N VAL A 94 -4.99 8.71 -1.16
CA VAL A 94 -5.84 8.59 -2.34
C VAL A 94 -6.94 9.65 -2.28
N ALA A 95 -7.00 10.52 -3.29
CA ALA A 95 -8.12 11.46 -3.40
C ALA A 95 -9.43 10.71 -3.68
N LEU A 96 -10.52 11.14 -3.05
CA LEU A 96 -11.83 10.46 -3.22
C LEU A 96 -12.29 10.44 -4.69
N ALA A 97 -11.96 11.49 -5.45
CA ALA A 97 -12.24 11.57 -6.89
C ALA A 97 -11.54 10.47 -7.70
N ASP A 98 -10.40 9.97 -7.23
CA ASP A 98 -9.60 8.96 -7.91
C ASP A 98 -9.89 7.53 -7.41
N LEU A 99 -10.88 7.34 -6.55
CA LEU A 99 -11.15 6.03 -5.94
C LEU A 99 -11.33 4.93 -7.01
N SER A 100 -12.08 5.21 -8.08
CA SER A 100 -12.25 4.27 -9.20
C SER A 100 -10.93 3.92 -9.87
N SER A 101 -10.10 4.93 -10.16
CA SER A 101 -8.78 4.75 -10.76
C SER A 101 -7.85 3.93 -9.85
N MET A 102 -7.86 4.20 -8.55
CA MET A 102 -7.08 3.45 -7.55
C MET A 102 -7.54 2.00 -7.45
N LEU A 103 -8.84 1.72 -7.48
CA LEU A 103 -9.36 0.35 -7.43
C LEU A 103 -9.02 -0.44 -8.70
N ILE A 104 -9.07 0.20 -9.87
CA ILE A 104 -8.63 -0.40 -11.15
C ILE A 104 -7.13 -0.71 -11.09
N LEU A 105 -6.32 0.27 -10.65
CA LEU A 105 -4.88 0.12 -10.51
C LEU A 105 -4.52 -1.01 -9.56
N LEU A 106 -5.15 -1.04 -8.38
CA LEU A 106 -4.97 -2.09 -7.38
C LEU A 106 -5.35 -3.47 -7.95
N SER A 107 -6.45 -3.57 -8.69
CA SER A 107 -6.86 -4.83 -9.33
C SER A 107 -5.81 -5.33 -10.32
N GLY A 108 -5.27 -4.44 -11.16
CA GLY A 108 -4.17 -4.74 -12.07
C GLY A 108 -2.91 -5.21 -11.33
N PHE A 109 -2.53 -4.50 -10.26
CA PHE A 109 -1.40 -4.87 -9.41
C PHE A 109 -1.61 -6.22 -8.72
N MET A 110 -2.81 -6.53 -8.24
CA MET A 110 -3.11 -7.83 -7.64
C MET A 110 -2.89 -8.96 -8.63
N LEU A 111 -3.41 -8.84 -9.85
CA LEU A 111 -3.23 -9.85 -10.90
C LEU A 111 -1.75 -9.99 -11.30
N ALA A 112 -1.08 -8.87 -11.56
CA ALA A 112 0.33 -8.86 -11.99
C ALA A 112 1.26 -9.39 -10.89
N ALA A 113 1.11 -8.91 -9.65
CA ALA A 113 1.92 -9.34 -8.52
C ALA A 113 1.68 -10.81 -8.19
N TYR A 114 0.42 -11.29 -8.26
CA TYR A 114 0.10 -12.69 -8.07
C TYR A 114 0.76 -13.56 -9.14
N ALA A 115 0.58 -13.23 -10.42
CA ALA A 115 1.19 -13.98 -11.52
C ALA A 115 2.73 -13.98 -11.39
N ALA A 116 3.34 -12.81 -11.19
CA ALA A 116 4.78 -12.66 -11.05
C ALA A 116 5.33 -13.47 -9.87
N HIS A 117 4.68 -13.42 -8.70
CA HIS A 117 5.09 -14.19 -7.53
C HIS A 117 4.99 -15.70 -7.77
N ARG A 118 3.90 -16.18 -8.36
CA ARG A 118 3.70 -17.61 -8.64
C ARG A 118 4.71 -18.13 -9.67
N LEU A 119 5.01 -17.35 -10.71
CA LEU A 119 6.04 -17.70 -11.70
C LEU A 119 7.45 -17.68 -11.09
N ALA A 120 7.77 -16.67 -10.27
CA ALA A 120 9.05 -16.60 -9.55
C ALA A 120 9.23 -17.79 -8.60
N ARG A 121 8.17 -18.16 -7.87
CA ARG A 121 8.15 -19.31 -6.95
C ARG A 121 8.31 -20.66 -7.67
N ALA A 122 7.77 -20.78 -8.88
CA ALA A 122 7.85 -21.99 -9.70
C ALA A 122 9.16 -22.13 -10.49
N SER A 123 9.97 -21.07 -10.59
CA SER A 123 11.19 -21.03 -11.39
C SER A 123 12.46 -21.06 -10.53
N ALA A 124 13.63 -21.07 -11.20
CA ALA A 124 14.93 -20.96 -10.54
C ALA A 124 15.13 -19.61 -9.83
N LEU A 125 14.31 -18.59 -10.11
CA LEU A 125 14.39 -17.25 -9.50
C LEU A 125 14.27 -17.31 -7.97
N ARG A 126 13.53 -18.27 -7.42
CA ARG A 126 13.44 -18.47 -5.95
C ARG A 126 14.82 -18.69 -5.29
N ARG A 127 15.83 -19.14 -6.04
CA ARG A 127 17.20 -19.35 -5.54
C ARG A 127 17.93 -18.03 -5.25
N LEU A 128 17.48 -16.91 -5.81
CA LEU A 128 18.03 -15.58 -5.49
C LEU A 128 17.69 -15.14 -4.06
N ALA A 129 16.62 -15.70 -3.49
CA ALA A 129 16.14 -15.37 -2.16
C ALA A 129 15.66 -16.63 -1.42
N PRO A 130 16.56 -17.58 -1.11
CA PRO A 130 16.17 -18.91 -0.63
C PRO A 130 15.50 -18.89 0.76
N GLY A 131 15.75 -17.85 1.55
CA GLY A 131 15.18 -17.68 2.89
C GLY A 131 13.81 -17.00 2.96
N TRP A 132 13.19 -16.65 1.83
CA TRP A 132 11.89 -15.98 1.86
C TRP A 132 10.74 -16.93 2.21
N GLU A 133 9.94 -16.56 3.20
CA GLU A 133 8.81 -17.34 3.71
C GLU A 133 7.66 -17.47 2.69
N SER A 134 7.53 -16.51 1.77
CA SER A 134 6.47 -16.55 0.75
C SER A 134 6.60 -17.72 -0.24
N TRP A 135 7.79 -18.34 -0.35
CA TRP A 135 8.01 -19.53 -1.17
C TRP A 135 7.41 -20.81 -0.59
N THR A 136 7.22 -20.88 0.72
CA THR A 136 6.77 -22.08 1.43
C THR A 136 5.44 -21.90 2.15
N SER A 137 4.90 -20.67 2.19
CA SER A 137 3.64 -20.30 2.85
C SER A 137 2.34 -20.84 2.22
N GLY A 138 2.39 -21.96 1.49
CA GLY A 138 1.22 -22.64 0.95
C GLY A 138 0.42 -21.75 -0.01
N ARG A 139 -0.87 -21.54 0.33
CA ARG A 139 -1.82 -20.74 -0.47
C ARG A 139 -1.75 -19.24 -0.17
N ARG A 140 -1.15 -18.82 0.95
CA ARG A 140 -1.02 -17.40 1.31
C ARG A 140 -0.23 -16.65 0.21
N PHE A 141 -0.55 -15.37 0.06
CA PHE A 141 0.05 -14.49 -0.94
C PHE A 141 0.45 -13.18 -0.26
N PRO A 142 1.68 -12.67 -0.48
CA PRO A 142 2.15 -11.44 0.13
C PRO A 142 1.45 -10.22 -0.50
N MET A 143 0.41 -9.72 0.18
CA MET A 143 -0.42 -8.59 -0.24
C MET A 143 0.31 -7.24 -0.18
N GLY A 144 1.40 -7.15 0.57
CA GLY A 144 2.25 -5.96 0.60
C GLY A 144 2.84 -5.61 -0.77
N LEU A 145 3.04 -6.61 -1.64
CA LEU A 145 3.55 -6.40 -3.00
C LEU A 145 2.55 -5.61 -3.88
N PRO A 146 1.29 -6.07 -4.09
CA PRO A 146 0.32 -5.28 -4.86
C PRO A 146 -0.12 -4.01 -4.13
N PHE A 147 -0.25 -4.00 -2.80
CA PHE A 147 -0.65 -2.80 -2.07
C PHE A 147 0.39 -1.69 -2.15
N GLY A 148 1.65 -2.02 -1.88
CA GLY A 148 2.76 -1.06 -1.98
C GLY A 148 2.96 -0.61 -3.42
N GLY A 149 2.88 -1.52 -4.39
CA GLY A 149 2.99 -1.21 -5.82
C GLY A 149 1.89 -0.28 -6.31
N ALA A 150 0.62 -0.58 -6.00
CA ALA A 150 -0.51 0.25 -6.41
C ALA A 150 -0.46 1.65 -5.80
N LEU A 151 -0.17 1.77 -4.50
CA LEU A 151 -0.04 3.08 -3.85
C LEU A 151 1.12 3.90 -4.43
N ALA A 152 2.28 3.26 -4.62
CA ALA A 152 3.45 3.90 -5.23
C ALA A 152 3.15 4.40 -6.65
N THR A 153 2.55 3.55 -7.48
CA THR A 153 2.21 3.92 -8.86
C THR A 153 1.12 4.98 -8.91
N TYR A 154 0.11 4.92 -8.04
CA TYR A 154 -0.90 5.97 -7.94
C TYR A 154 -0.24 7.33 -7.70
N LEU A 155 0.60 7.43 -6.67
CA LEU A 155 1.31 8.69 -6.35
C LEU A 155 2.22 9.15 -7.47
N VAL A 156 2.89 8.23 -8.17
CA VAL A 156 3.74 8.56 -9.32
C VAL A 156 2.88 9.16 -10.44
N VAL A 157 1.81 8.47 -10.84
CA VAL A 157 0.96 8.90 -11.95
C VAL A 157 0.29 10.25 -11.65
N THR A 158 -0.22 10.44 -10.43
CA THR A 158 -0.88 11.71 -10.06
C THR A 158 0.10 12.87 -9.86
N SER A 159 1.39 12.60 -9.70
CA SER A 159 2.41 13.66 -9.61
C SER A 159 2.81 14.25 -10.96
N PHE A 160 2.44 13.59 -12.07
CA PHE A 160 2.76 14.02 -13.44
C PHE A 160 1.52 14.32 -14.30
N ALA A 161 0.32 14.06 -13.79
CA ALA A 161 -0.96 14.37 -14.44
C ALA A 161 -1.29 15.86 -14.35
#